data_AF-A0A2A4MXW2-F1
#
_entry.id   AF-A0A2A4MXW2-F1
#
_cell.length_a   1.000
_cell.length_b   1.000
_cell.length_c   1.000
_cell.angle_alpha   90.00
_cell.angle_beta   90.00
_cell.angle_gamma   90.00
#
_symmetry.space_group_name_H-M   'P 1'
#
loop_
_entity.id
_entity.type
_entity.pdbx_description
1 polymer ?
#
loop_
_entity_poly.entity_id
_entity_poly.type
_entity_poly.pdbx_seq_one_letter_code
_entity_poly.pdbx_strand_id
1 'polypeptide(L)'
;MRFKAIESVQERFGQVQGLPSNGKSTTKLSEYFGSYVFNQQSMREYLSEDSFKAVMQAINKGRKIDRNLADQIASGMKAWALSKGATHYTHWFQPLTGATAEKHDAFYEPRADGLVIENFDGGQLVQQEPDASSFPSGGIRNTFEARGYTAWDPTSHAFVVNFKGGGGTLCIPTVFVSYTGEALDYKTPLLKALDILDKAATGVCNYFDRSVTSVTATLGVEQEYFLVDEAMFYARPDLVLTGRTLFGHRPAKGQQLDDHYFGSIPERAFEFMQDFEKE
;
A
#
# COMPACT_ATOMS: atom_id res chain seq x y z
N MET A 1 -17.08 9.74 -30.99
CA MET A 1 -16.42 9.40 -29.71
C MET A 1 -15.70 10.61 -29.13
N ARG A 2 -14.69 11.19 -29.81
CA ARG A 2 -13.99 12.41 -29.35
C ARG A 2 -14.90 13.61 -29.07
N PHE A 3 -15.81 13.98 -29.98
CA PHE A 3 -16.69 15.14 -29.77
C PHE A 3 -17.62 14.94 -28.56
N LYS A 4 -18.17 13.73 -28.39
CA LYS A 4 -18.92 13.36 -27.19
C LYS A 4 -18.08 13.47 -25.91
N ALA A 5 -16.82 13.06 -25.95
CA ALA A 5 -15.92 13.23 -24.81
C ALA A 5 -15.71 14.71 -24.44
N ILE A 6 -15.60 15.59 -25.45
CA ILE A 6 -15.50 17.04 -25.23
C ILE A 6 -16.79 17.60 -24.62
N GLU A 7 -17.95 17.20 -25.15
CA GLU A 7 -19.26 17.58 -24.60
C GLU A 7 -19.37 17.16 -23.12
N SER A 8 -19.00 15.92 -22.79
CA SER A 8 -19.00 15.42 -21.40
C SER A 8 -18.02 16.18 -20.49
N VAL A 9 -16.87 16.62 -21.00
CA VAL A 9 -15.94 17.47 -20.25
C VAL A 9 -16.57 18.83 -19.94
N GLN A 10 -17.25 19.44 -20.92
CA GLN A 10 -17.90 20.74 -20.78
C GLN A 10 -19.08 20.69 -19.80
N GLU A 11 -19.87 19.62 -19.84
CA GLU A 11 -20.97 19.39 -18.88
C GLU A 11 -20.45 19.26 -17.44
N ARG A 12 -19.34 18.52 -17.23
CA ARG A 12 -18.71 18.38 -15.91
C ARG A 12 -18.16 19.68 -15.36
N PHE A 13 -17.68 20.58 -16.22
CA PHE A 13 -17.29 21.94 -15.80
C PHE A 13 -18.47 22.74 -15.23
N GLY A 14 -19.69 22.52 -15.72
CA GLY A 14 -20.90 23.13 -15.17
C GLY A 14 -21.43 22.48 -13.89
N GLN A 15 -20.88 21.33 -13.51
CA GLN A 15 -21.30 20.53 -12.35
C GLN A 15 -20.23 20.44 -11.26
N VAL A 16 -19.20 21.27 -11.29
CA VAL A 16 -18.33 21.49 -10.12
C VAL A 16 -19.17 22.23 -9.07
N GLN A 17 -20.12 21.51 -8.47
CA GLN A 17 -20.61 21.83 -7.15
C GLN A 17 -19.41 21.55 -6.28
N GLY A 18 -18.68 22.61 -5.92
CA GLY A 18 -17.61 22.52 -4.94
C GLY A 18 -18.10 21.64 -3.81
N LEU A 19 -17.25 20.69 -3.38
CA LEU A 19 -17.49 19.74 -2.28
C LEU A 19 -18.54 20.34 -1.34
N PRO A 20 -19.69 19.67 -1.09
CA PRO A 20 -20.71 20.23 -0.22
C PRO A 20 -19.99 20.76 1.00
N SER A 21 -20.13 22.05 1.24
CA SER A 21 -19.62 22.72 2.43
C SER A 21 -20.45 22.21 3.61
N ASN A 22 -20.41 20.91 3.85
CA ASN A 22 -20.79 20.27 5.09
C ASN A 22 -19.87 20.93 6.11
N GLY A 23 -20.49 21.83 6.86
CA GLY A 23 -19.81 22.95 7.50
C GLY A 23 -18.56 22.51 8.24
N LYS A 24 -17.48 23.28 8.09
CA LYS A 24 -16.36 23.34 9.02
C LYS A 24 -16.11 21.99 9.74
N SER A 25 -15.69 20.96 9.01
CA SER A 25 -14.97 19.88 9.67
C SER A 25 -13.62 20.47 10.08
N THR A 26 -13.61 21.09 11.26
CA THR A 26 -12.46 21.60 11.99
C THR A 26 -11.66 20.45 12.61
N THR A 27 -11.58 19.32 11.92
CA THR A 27 -10.85 18.16 12.41
C THR A 27 -9.39 18.44 12.13
N LYS A 28 -8.59 18.56 13.18
CA LYS A 28 -7.16 18.82 13.02
C LYS A 28 -6.55 17.65 12.25
N LEU A 29 -5.61 17.92 11.33
CA LEU A 29 -4.89 16.88 10.59
C LEU A 29 -4.35 15.77 11.53
N SER A 30 -3.86 16.18 12.70
CA SER A 30 -3.37 15.29 13.75
C SER A 30 -4.40 14.29 14.31
N GLU A 31 -5.70 14.54 14.16
CA GLU A 31 -6.77 13.70 14.69
C GLU A 31 -7.08 12.50 13.77
N TYR A 32 -6.83 12.62 12.47
CA TYR A 32 -7.10 11.55 11.49
C TYR A 32 -5.86 11.01 10.80
N PHE A 33 -4.72 11.71 10.84
CA PHE A 33 -3.46 11.21 10.28
C PHE A 33 -3.08 9.87 10.90
N GLY A 34 -2.84 8.86 10.05
CA GLY A 34 -2.49 7.51 10.50
C GLY A 34 -3.63 6.75 11.19
N SER A 35 -4.88 7.24 11.13
CA SER A 35 -6.04 6.61 11.79
C SER A 35 -6.44 5.26 11.18
N TYR A 36 -6.01 4.98 9.94
CA TYR A 36 -6.18 3.71 9.23
C TYR A 36 -4.89 2.89 9.17
N VAL A 37 -3.90 3.21 10.01
CA VAL A 37 -2.65 2.47 10.12
C VAL A 37 -2.57 1.82 11.50
N PHE A 38 -2.22 0.53 11.57
CA PHE A 38 -2.00 -0.22 12.80
C PHE A 38 -0.66 0.17 13.43
N ASN A 39 -0.57 1.44 13.81
CA ASN A 39 0.63 2.07 14.36
C ASN A 39 0.84 1.69 15.84
N GLN A 40 1.92 2.17 16.46
CA GLN A 40 2.24 1.87 17.85
C GLN A 40 1.12 2.25 18.85
N GLN A 41 0.36 3.31 18.58
CA GLN A 41 -0.77 3.68 19.44
C GLN A 41 -1.88 2.65 19.34
N SER A 42 -2.31 2.30 18.13
CA SER A 42 -3.31 1.25 17.92
C SER A 42 -2.84 -0.11 18.45
N MET A 43 -1.56 -0.45 18.29
CA MET A 43 -1.02 -1.68 18.87
C MET A 43 -1.12 -1.70 20.39
N ARG A 44 -0.90 -0.58 21.09
CA ARG A 44 -1.04 -0.52 22.56
C ARG A 44 -2.48 -0.68 23.02
N GLU A 45 -3.43 -0.22 22.22
CA GLU A 45 -4.87 -0.31 22.51
C GLU A 45 -5.41 -1.73 22.27
N TYR A 46 -4.93 -2.42 21.24
CA TYR A 46 -5.50 -3.69 20.76
C TYR A 46 -4.65 -4.94 21.06
N LEU A 47 -3.38 -4.79 21.43
CA LEU A 47 -2.50 -5.92 21.76
C LEU A 47 -2.29 -6.05 23.28
N SER A 48 -2.02 -7.28 23.73
CA SER A 48 -1.46 -7.51 25.06
C SER A 48 -0.07 -6.86 25.18
N GLU A 49 0.35 -6.53 26.40
CA GLU A 49 1.67 -5.91 26.63
C GLU A 49 2.82 -6.77 26.09
N ASP A 50 2.71 -8.09 26.21
CA ASP A 50 3.70 -9.04 25.70
C ASP A 50 3.72 -9.08 24.17
N SER A 51 2.54 -9.09 23.53
CA SER A 51 2.43 -9.03 22.06
C SER A 51 2.98 -7.72 21.51
N PHE A 52 2.65 -6.59 22.13
CA PHE A 52 3.21 -5.28 21.77
C PHE A 52 4.74 -5.27 21.87
N LYS A 53 5.30 -5.74 23.00
CA LYS A 53 6.75 -5.84 23.18
C LYS A 53 7.40 -6.73 22.13
N ALA A 54 6.76 -7.84 21.76
CA ALA A 54 7.26 -8.75 20.74
C ALA A 54 7.33 -8.09 19.35
N VAL A 55 6.27 -7.38 18.94
CA VAL A 55 6.27 -6.61 17.68
C VAL A 55 7.35 -5.53 17.70
N MET A 56 7.47 -4.77 18.79
CA MET A 56 8.52 -3.74 18.91
C MET A 56 9.94 -4.33 18.89
N GLN A 57 10.14 -5.53 19.44
CA GLN A 57 11.42 -6.23 19.34
C GLN A 57 11.69 -6.74 17.92
N ALA A 58 10.67 -7.19 17.19
CA ALA A 58 10.80 -7.57 15.79
C ALA A 58 11.20 -6.37 14.93
N ILE A 59 10.52 -5.23 15.10
CA ILE A 59 10.79 -3.98 14.37
C ILE A 59 12.20 -3.45 14.66
N ASN A 60 12.56 -3.31 15.93
CA ASN A 60 13.80 -2.61 16.31
C ASN A 60 15.04 -3.51 16.32
N LYS A 61 14.88 -4.83 16.48
CA LYS A 61 16.00 -5.76 16.70
C LYS A 61 15.99 -6.97 15.76
N GLY A 62 15.04 -7.05 14.81
CA GLY A 62 14.93 -8.18 13.90
C GLY A 62 14.63 -9.51 14.59
N ARG A 63 14.04 -9.49 15.79
CA ARG A 63 13.70 -10.73 16.51
C ARG A 63 12.51 -11.43 15.86
N LYS A 64 12.55 -12.76 15.85
CA LYS A 64 11.42 -13.58 15.40
C LYS A 64 10.26 -13.47 16.40
N ILE A 65 9.04 -13.46 15.87
CA ILE A 65 7.81 -13.49 16.67
C ILE A 65 7.42 -14.96 16.87
N ASP A 66 7.23 -15.38 18.12
CA ASP A 66 6.80 -16.73 18.44
C ASP A 66 5.37 -16.98 17.98
N ARG A 67 5.06 -18.20 17.57
CA ARG A 67 3.74 -18.57 17.02
C ARG A 67 2.58 -18.23 17.95
N ASN A 68 2.72 -18.49 19.25
CA ASN A 68 1.69 -18.17 20.24
C ASN A 68 1.42 -16.67 20.35
N LEU A 69 2.45 -15.83 20.17
CA LEU A 69 2.30 -14.38 20.16
C LEU A 69 1.75 -13.91 18.82
N ALA A 70 2.10 -14.57 17.72
CA ALA A 70 1.51 -14.29 16.41
C ALA A 70 -0.01 -14.45 16.39
N ASP A 71 -0.55 -15.49 17.04
CA ASP A 71 -2.01 -15.68 17.16
C ASP A 71 -2.68 -14.55 17.94
N GLN A 72 -2.03 -14.06 19.01
CA GLN A 72 -2.53 -12.91 19.78
C GLN A 72 -2.46 -11.62 18.97
N ILE A 73 -1.37 -11.41 18.22
CA ILE A 73 -1.19 -10.24 17.35
C ILE A 73 -2.23 -10.25 16.24
N ALA A 74 -2.46 -11.39 15.59
CA ALA A 74 -3.48 -11.54 14.55
C ALA A 74 -4.87 -11.21 15.09
N SER A 75 -5.24 -11.76 16.26
CA SER A 75 -6.52 -11.47 16.90
C SER A 75 -6.71 -9.97 17.20
N GLY A 76 -5.70 -9.30 17.76
CA GLY A 76 -5.75 -7.86 18.04
C GLY A 76 -5.78 -7.01 16.76
N MET A 77 -4.98 -7.38 15.75
CA MET A 77 -4.96 -6.71 14.44
C MET A 77 -6.31 -6.86 13.72
N LYS A 78 -6.96 -8.03 13.78
CA LYS A 78 -8.31 -8.25 13.26
C LYS A 78 -9.33 -7.38 13.98
N ALA A 79 -9.31 -7.36 15.32
CA ALA A 79 -10.24 -6.55 16.10
C ALA A 79 -10.11 -5.05 15.77
N TRP A 80 -8.88 -4.57 15.57
CA TRP A 80 -8.63 -3.22 15.07
C TRP A 80 -9.14 -3.02 13.64
N ALA A 81 -8.86 -3.94 12.71
CA ALA A 81 -9.29 -3.81 11.32
C ALA A 81 -10.82 -3.79 11.18
N LEU A 82 -11.52 -4.65 11.95
CA LEU A 82 -12.98 -4.67 12.02
C LEU A 82 -13.54 -3.34 12.56
N SER A 83 -12.87 -2.71 13.54
CA SER A 83 -13.29 -1.38 14.05
C SER A 83 -13.14 -0.27 13.00
N LYS A 84 -12.31 -0.49 11.97
CA LYS A 84 -12.16 0.39 10.80
C LYS A 84 -13.07 0.03 9.63
N GLY A 85 -13.91 -1.00 9.78
CA GLY A 85 -14.83 -1.45 8.74
C GLY A 85 -14.23 -2.44 7.74
N ALA A 86 -13.05 -3.01 8.02
CA ALA A 86 -12.47 -4.03 7.16
C ALA A 86 -13.29 -5.33 7.21
N THR A 87 -13.55 -5.93 6.05
CA THR A 87 -14.23 -7.22 5.91
C THR A 87 -13.31 -8.30 5.34
N HIS A 88 -12.21 -7.87 4.72
CA HIS A 88 -11.19 -8.71 4.10
C HIS A 88 -9.81 -8.35 4.64
N TYR A 89 -8.86 -9.23 4.40
CA TYR A 89 -7.44 -8.96 4.55
C TYR A 89 -6.69 -9.40 3.29
N THR A 90 -5.50 -8.85 3.11
CA THR A 90 -4.60 -9.21 2.03
C THR A 90 -3.14 -9.11 2.46
N HIS A 91 -2.33 -10.03 1.97
CA HIS A 91 -0.88 -9.89 1.99
C HIS A 91 -0.49 -8.95 0.86
N TRP A 92 -0.06 -7.74 1.22
CA TRP A 92 0.27 -6.66 0.31
C TRP A 92 1.76 -6.69 0.00
N PHE A 93 2.13 -6.93 -1.25
CA PHE A 93 3.53 -7.01 -1.68
C PHE A 93 3.73 -6.55 -3.12
N GLN A 94 5.00 -6.31 -3.47
CA GLN A 94 5.41 -5.82 -4.80
C GLN A 94 6.32 -6.84 -5.48
N PRO A 95 5.74 -7.78 -6.27
CA PRO A 95 6.52 -8.73 -7.05
C PRO A 95 7.35 -8.06 -8.17
N LEU A 96 8.27 -8.81 -8.76
CA LEU A 96 9.15 -8.32 -9.85
C LEU A 96 8.43 -7.89 -11.14
N THR A 97 7.10 -7.98 -11.20
CA THR A 97 6.28 -7.49 -12.33
C THR A 97 6.12 -5.97 -12.34
N GLY A 98 6.49 -5.28 -11.24
CA GLY A 98 6.43 -3.81 -11.14
C GLY A 98 5.08 -3.24 -10.74
N ALA A 99 4.09 -4.08 -10.44
CA ALA A 99 2.82 -3.69 -9.87
C ALA A 99 2.61 -4.37 -8.52
N THR A 100 1.82 -3.76 -7.64
CA THR A 100 1.39 -4.37 -6.37
C THR A 100 0.52 -5.58 -6.64
N ALA A 101 0.74 -6.65 -5.88
CA ALA A 101 -0.12 -7.83 -5.85
C ALA A 101 -0.90 -7.89 -4.54
N GLU A 102 -2.19 -8.21 -4.67
CA GLU A 102 -3.11 -8.37 -3.55
C GLU A 102 -4.03 -9.55 -3.85
N LYS A 103 -4.18 -10.45 -2.87
CA LYS A 103 -5.23 -11.47 -2.85
C LYS A 103 -6.12 -11.20 -1.64
N HIS A 104 -7.40 -10.94 -1.89
CA HIS A 104 -8.33 -10.55 -0.84
C HIS A 104 -9.02 -11.80 -0.29
N ASP A 105 -8.74 -12.13 0.96
CA ASP A 105 -9.37 -13.21 1.69
C ASP A 105 -10.33 -12.59 2.72
N ALA A 106 -11.54 -13.14 2.84
CA ALA A 106 -12.50 -12.66 3.83
C ALA A 106 -12.10 -13.13 5.23
N PHE A 107 -12.41 -12.34 6.26
CA PHE A 107 -12.34 -12.82 7.65
C PHE A 107 -13.39 -13.91 7.95
N TYR A 108 -14.38 -14.07 7.07
CA TYR A 108 -15.48 -15.02 7.19
C TYR A 108 -15.00 -16.48 7.18
N GLU A 109 -15.38 -17.24 8.21
CA GLU A 109 -15.22 -18.71 8.23
C GLU A 109 -16.54 -19.38 8.67
N PRO A 110 -17.13 -20.26 7.83
CA PRO A 110 -18.33 -21.00 8.18
C PRO A 110 -18.00 -22.15 9.13
N ARG A 111 -18.72 -22.25 10.24
CA ARG A 111 -18.60 -23.36 11.20
C ARG A 111 -19.52 -24.52 10.81
N ALA A 112 -19.16 -25.71 11.30
CA ALA A 112 -19.94 -26.94 11.07
C ALA A 112 -21.36 -26.90 11.65
N ASP A 113 -21.64 -26.00 12.59
CA ASP A 113 -22.96 -25.77 13.18
C ASP A 113 -23.83 -24.78 12.36
N GLY A 114 -23.33 -24.30 11.21
CA GLY A 114 -24.02 -23.35 10.36
C GLY A 114 -23.90 -21.89 10.81
N LEU A 115 -23.18 -21.62 11.91
CA LEU A 115 -22.86 -20.26 12.32
C LEU A 115 -21.62 -19.75 11.59
N VAL A 116 -21.46 -18.43 11.60
CA VAL A 116 -20.37 -17.73 10.93
C VAL A 116 -19.56 -17.03 12.01
N ILE A 117 -18.23 -17.11 11.89
CA ILE A 117 -17.32 -16.34 12.73
C ILE A 117 -16.29 -15.61 11.87
N GLU A 118 -15.88 -14.43 12.32
CA GLU A 118 -14.70 -13.76 11.77
C GLU A 118 -13.45 -14.38 12.40
N ASN A 119 -12.62 -15.03 11.59
CA ASN A 119 -11.36 -15.63 12.00
C ASN A 119 -10.16 -14.98 11.30
N PHE A 120 -9.08 -14.82 12.05
CA PHE A 120 -7.77 -14.41 11.56
C PHE A 120 -6.72 -14.88 12.55
N ASP A 121 -5.90 -15.85 12.16
CA ASP A 121 -4.92 -16.49 13.03
C ASP A 121 -3.48 -16.09 12.73
N GLY A 122 -2.55 -16.47 13.61
CA GLY A 122 -1.14 -16.16 13.48
C GLY A 122 -0.48 -16.89 12.31
N GLY A 123 -1.04 -18.01 11.86
CA GLY A 123 -0.60 -18.68 10.64
C GLY A 123 -0.85 -17.79 9.43
N GLN A 124 -2.07 -17.31 9.28
CA GLN A 124 -2.48 -16.39 8.22
C GLN A 124 -1.75 -15.05 8.29
N LEU A 125 -1.35 -14.59 9.48
CA LEU A 125 -0.55 -13.37 9.63
C LEU A 125 0.92 -13.58 9.22
N VAL A 126 1.59 -14.59 9.76
CA VAL A 126 3.05 -14.72 9.67
C VAL A 126 3.49 -15.23 8.30
N GLN A 127 2.76 -16.19 7.73
CA GLN A 127 3.11 -16.81 6.47
C GLN A 127 1.87 -17.28 5.72
N GLN A 128 1.63 -16.72 4.53
CA GLN A 128 0.59 -17.22 3.63
C GLN A 128 1.24 -17.91 2.43
N GLU A 129 0.55 -18.93 1.91
CA GLU A 129 0.76 -19.41 0.55
C GLU A 129 -0.17 -18.60 -0.36
N PRO A 130 0.27 -17.47 -0.95
CA PRO A 130 -0.48 -16.87 -2.03
C PRO A 130 -0.60 -17.93 -3.15
N ASP A 131 -1.76 -17.99 -3.80
CA ASP A 131 -1.93 -18.82 -4.99
C ASP A 131 -1.12 -18.21 -6.15
N ALA A 132 0.19 -18.42 -6.08
CA ALA A 132 1.20 -17.85 -6.94
C ALA A 132 1.26 -18.55 -8.31
N SER A 133 0.37 -19.52 -8.56
CA SER A 133 0.21 -20.18 -9.86
C SER A 133 -0.14 -19.20 -10.99
N SER A 134 -0.72 -18.04 -10.62
CA SER A 134 -1.13 -16.97 -11.53
C SER A 134 0.02 -16.03 -11.93
N PHE A 135 1.18 -16.07 -11.27
CA PHE A 135 2.32 -15.25 -11.68
C PHE A 135 2.96 -15.78 -12.98
N PRO A 136 3.41 -14.89 -13.88
CA PRO A 136 4.01 -15.31 -15.15
C PRO A 136 5.22 -16.22 -14.93
N SER A 137 5.09 -17.49 -15.29
CA SER A 137 6.17 -18.49 -15.19
C SER A 137 6.89 -18.74 -16.51
N GLY A 138 6.49 -18.04 -17.58
CA GLY A 138 7.01 -18.24 -18.94
C GLY A 138 6.70 -19.63 -19.53
N GLY A 139 5.81 -20.42 -18.92
CA GLY A 139 5.52 -21.80 -19.34
C GLY A 139 6.62 -22.81 -19.03
N ILE A 140 7.65 -22.43 -18.27
CA ILE A 140 8.85 -23.24 -18.01
C ILE A 140 8.74 -24.06 -16.71
N ARG A 141 7.72 -23.81 -15.87
CA ARG A 141 7.54 -24.48 -14.57
C ARG A 141 6.17 -25.17 -14.50
N ASN A 142 6.11 -26.34 -13.87
CA ASN A 142 4.85 -26.96 -13.49
C ASN A 142 4.15 -26.08 -12.43
N THR A 143 2.83 -25.96 -12.48
CA THR A 143 2.03 -25.10 -11.59
C THR A 143 2.24 -25.39 -10.09
N PHE A 144 2.63 -26.62 -9.72
CA PHE A 144 2.94 -26.96 -8.32
C PHE A 144 4.30 -26.41 -7.84
N GLU A 145 5.25 -26.13 -8.74
CA GLU A 145 6.57 -25.56 -8.44
C GLU A 145 6.58 -24.03 -8.48
N ALA A 146 5.47 -23.42 -8.95
CA ALA A 146 5.23 -21.98 -8.90
C ALA A 146 4.81 -21.49 -7.50
N ARG A 147 4.96 -22.33 -6.47
CA ARG A 147 4.67 -21.96 -5.08
C ARG A 147 5.63 -20.86 -4.62
N GLY A 148 5.05 -19.75 -4.21
CA GLY A 148 5.74 -18.72 -3.45
C GLY A 148 5.09 -18.56 -2.08
N TYR A 149 5.84 -17.99 -1.16
CA TYR A 149 5.45 -17.77 0.22
C TYR A 149 5.51 -16.28 0.51
N THR A 150 4.46 -15.75 1.13
CA THR A 150 4.54 -14.42 1.74
C THR A 150 4.96 -14.56 3.19
N ALA A 151 5.70 -13.59 3.69
CA ALA A 151 5.96 -13.45 5.11
C ALA A 151 5.74 -11.99 5.53
N TRP A 152 5.05 -11.79 6.65
CA TRP A 152 4.79 -10.46 7.17
C TRP A 152 6.08 -9.73 7.55
N ASP A 153 6.22 -8.49 7.08
CA ASP A 153 7.27 -7.57 7.46
C ASP A 153 6.73 -6.55 8.48
N PRO A 154 7.00 -6.72 9.79
CA PRO A 154 6.49 -5.82 10.82
C PRO A 154 7.11 -4.43 10.77
N THR A 155 8.20 -4.21 10.03
CA THR A 155 8.83 -2.88 9.89
C THR A 155 7.94 -1.90 9.11
N SER A 156 7.02 -2.43 8.30
CA SER A 156 5.97 -1.66 7.62
C SER A 156 4.64 -1.95 8.29
N HIS A 157 3.99 -0.91 8.81
CA HIS A 157 2.74 -1.07 9.55
C HIS A 157 1.61 -1.56 8.63
N ALA A 158 0.80 -2.49 9.13
CA ALA A 158 -0.44 -2.87 8.46
C ALA A 158 -1.40 -1.67 8.41
N PHE A 159 -2.23 -1.60 7.38
CA PHE A 159 -3.16 -0.50 7.17
C PHE A 159 -4.48 -1.00 6.59
N VAL A 160 -5.55 -0.20 6.70
CA VAL A 160 -6.85 -0.52 6.10
C VAL A 160 -7.13 0.43 4.95
N VAL A 161 -7.45 -0.13 3.78
CA VAL A 161 -7.96 0.63 2.64
C VAL A 161 -9.48 0.46 2.58
N ASN A 162 -10.20 1.58 2.55
CA ASN A 162 -11.66 1.60 2.42
C ASN A 162 -12.07 1.88 0.98
N PHE A 163 -13.18 1.26 0.56
CA PHE A 163 -13.70 1.46 -0.80
C PHE A 163 -14.98 2.30 -0.78
N LYS A 164 -15.17 3.16 -1.81
CA LYS A 164 -16.31 4.09 -1.95
C LYS A 164 -17.70 3.42 -2.06
N GLY A 165 -17.78 2.09 -1.98
CA GLY A 165 -19.02 1.28 -1.93
C GLY A 165 -19.29 0.57 -0.59
N GLY A 166 -18.46 0.81 0.43
CA GLY A 166 -18.53 0.13 1.72
C GLY A 166 -17.59 -1.07 1.82
N GLY A 167 -17.18 -1.37 3.05
CA GLY A 167 -16.16 -2.36 3.37
C GLY A 167 -14.73 -1.84 3.21
N GLY A 168 -13.81 -2.53 3.86
CA GLY A 168 -12.37 -2.26 3.78
C GLY A 168 -11.55 -3.54 3.72
N THR A 169 -10.28 -3.39 3.37
CA THR A 169 -9.32 -4.49 3.35
C THR A 169 -8.14 -4.15 4.26
N LEU A 170 -7.83 -5.05 5.19
CA LEU A 170 -6.59 -5.02 5.96
C LEU A 170 -5.42 -5.43 5.06
N CYS A 171 -4.57 -4.48 4.71
CA CYS A 171 -3.34 -4.71 3.95
C CYS A 171 -2.18 -4.98 4.92
N ILE A 172 -1.57 -6.15 4.78
CA ILE A 172 -0.46 -6.63 5.60
C ILE A 172 0.81 -6.59 4.73
N PRO A 173 1.73 -5.63 4.97
CA PRO A 173 2.97 -5.53 4.18
C PRO A 173 3.82 -6.78 4.31
N THR A 174 4.13 -7.42 3.19
CA THR A 174 4.82 -8.71 3.19
C THR A 174 5.96 -8.76 2.19
N VAL A 175 6.89 -9.67 2.45
CA VAL A 175 7.89 -10.10 1.48
C VAL A 175 7.40 -11.32 0.73
N PHE A 176 7.84 -11.51 -0.51
CA PHE A 176 7.47 -12.66 -1.34
C PHE A 176 8.71 -13.44 -1.83
N VAL A 177 8.75 -14.73 -1.49
CA VAL A 177 9.88 -15.62 -1.78
C VAL A 177 9.42 -16.89 -2.49
N SER A 178 10.29 -17.49 -3.29
CA SER A 178 10.04 -18.80 -3.91
C SER A 178 10.11 -19.93 -2.88
N TYR A 179 9.65 -21.13 -3.26
CA TYR A 179 9.86 -22.32 -2.45
C TYR A 179 11.36 -22.66 -2.23
N THR A 180 12.25 -22.21 -3.12
CA THR A 180 13.72 -22.35 -2.99
C THR A 180 14.35 -21.25 -2.12
N GLY A 181 13.58 -20.26 -1.67
CA GLY A 181 14.06 -19.13 -0.88
C GLY A 181 14.64 -17.97 -1.69
N GLU A 182 14.45 -17.96 -3.01
CA GLU A 182 14.80 -16.83 -3.87
C GLU A 182 13.81 -15.69 -3.67
N ALA A 183 14.29 -14.44 -3.69
CA ALA A 183 13.43 -13.27 -3.60
C ALA A 183 12.65 -13.10 -4.92
N LEU A 184 11.33 -13.01 -4.84
CA LEU A 184 10.42 -12.78 -5.96
C LEU A 184 9.76 -11.39 -5.88
N ASP A 185 10.28 -10.52 -5.01
CA ASP A 185 9.80 -9.17 -4.76
C ASP A 185 10.92 -8.12 -4.77
N TYR A 186 10.51 -6.86 -4.67
CA TYR A 186 11.41 -5.73 -4.48
C TYR A 186 11.75 -5.48 -2.99
N LYS A 187 10.90 -5.91 -2.06
CA LYS A 187 11.07 -5.62 -0.62
C LYS A 187 12.23 -6.42 -0.03
N THR A 188 12.37 -7.71 -0.35
CA THR A 188 13.46 -8.54 0.21
C THR A 188 14.85 -8.04 -0.18
N PRO A 189 15.15 -7.75 -1.46
CA PRO A 189 16.44 -7.18 -1.84
C PRO A 189 16.71 -5.82 -1.18
N LEU A 190 15.69 -4.96 -1.07
CA LEU A 190 15.82 -3.65 -0.42
C LEU A 190 16.18 -3.78 1.06
N LEU A 191 15.48 -4.64 1.81
CA LEU A 191 15.76 -4.87 3.24
C LEU A 191 17.20 -5.38 3.45
N LYS A 192 17.65 -6.31 2.60
CA LYS A 192 19.04 -6.83 2.66
C LYS A 192 20.06 -5.74 2.33
N ALA A 193 19.79 -4.89 1.34
CA ALA A 193 20.67 -3.79 0.98
C ALA A 193 20.79 -2.76 2.12
N LEU A 194 19.67 -2.44 2.78
CA LEU A 194 19.65 -1.52 3.92
C LEU A 194 20.44 -2.07 5.12
N ASP A 195 20.30 -3.36 5.45
CA ASP A 195 21.06 -4.01 6.53
C ASP A 195 22.58 -4.01 6.26
N ILE A 196 22.99 -4.28 5.01
CA ILE A 196 24.40 -4.22 4.62
C ILE A 196 24.92 -2.78 4.70
N LEU A 197 24.15 -1.81 4.23
CA LEU A 197 24.49 -0.40 4.27
C LEU A 197 24.66 0.10 5.71
N ASP A 198 23.73 -0.24 6.61
CA ASP A 198 23.80 0.09 8.03
C ASP A 198 25.10 -0.43 8.66
N LYS A 199 25.41 -1.73 8.50
CA LYS A 199 26.63 -2.34 9.05
C LYS A 199 27.89 -1.65 8.55
N ALA A 200 27.96 -1.36 7.25
CA ALA A 200 29.11 -0.69 6.66
C ALA A 200 29.24 0.76 7.16
N ALA A 201 28.15 1.52 7.14
CA ALA A 201 28.14 2.92 7.56
C ALA A 201 28.43 3.07 9.06
N THR A 202 27.82 2.23 9.90
CA THR A 202 28.09 2.18 11.34
C THR A 202 29.56 1.86 11.63
N GLY A 203 30.17 0.94 10.87
CA GLY A 203 31.60 0.67 10.96
C GLY A 203 32.48 1.90 10.68
N VAL A 204 32.09 2.72 9.70
CA VAL A 204 32.79 3.97 9.38
C VAL A 204 32.54 5.06 10.44
N CYS A 205 31.30 5.22 10.90
CA CYS A 205 30.95 6.21 11.93
C CYS A 205 31.73 5.99 13.23
N ASN A 206 31.99 4.74 13.60
CA ASN A 206 32.73 4.38 14.81
C ASN A 206 34.21 4.84 14.83
N TYR A 207 34.77 5.25 13.69
CA TYR A 207 36.08 5.93 13.66
C TYR A 207 36.01 7.37 14.20
N PHE A 208 34.85 8.00 14.15
CA PHE A 208 34.61 9.38 14.58
C PHE A 208 33.89 9.46 15.93
N ASP A 209 32.88 8.60 16.13
CA ASP A 209 32.09 8.53 17.36
C ASP A 209 31.68 7.09 17.65
N ARG A 210 32.18 6.55 18.77
CA ARG A 210 31.91 5.17 19.22
C ARG A 210 30.51 4.96 19.80
N SER A 211 29.74 6.03 20.00
CA SER A 211 28.37 5.95 20.52
C SER A 211 27.35 5.59 19.43
N VAL A 212 27.73 5.66 18.15
CA VAL A 212 26.85 5.34 17.03
C VAL A 212 26.59 3.83 16.98
N THR A 213 25.32 3.44 17.20
CA THR A 213 24.91 2.03 17.22
C THR A 213 24.31 1.53 15.90
N SER A 214 23.76 2.42 15.08
CA SER A 214 23.18 2.11 13.77
C SER A 214 23.07 3.37 12.90
N VAL A 215 22.96 3.18 11.59
CA VAL A 215 22.73 4.21 10.58
C VAL A 215 21.50 3.85 9.76
N THR A 216 20.50 4.73 9.78
CA THR A 216 19.25 4.54 9.03
C THR A 216 19.23 5.40 7.78
N ALA A 217 18.99 4.80 6.62
CA ALA A 217 18.77 5.55 5.38
C ALA A 217 17.35 6.13 5.35
N THR A 218 17.24 7.42 5.01
CA THR A 218 15.97 8.10 4.75
C THR A 218 15.79 8.31 3.26
N LEU A 219 14.53 8.29 2.79
CA LEU A 219 14.18 8.49 1.39
C LEU A 219 13.03 9.49 1.30
N GLY A 220 13.27 10.61 0.62
CA GLY A 220 12.23 11.56 0.22
C GLY A 220 12.00 11.44 -1.28
N VAL A 221 10.88 10.83 -1.68
CA VAL A 221 10.50 10.71 -3.08
C VAL A 221 9.70 11.91 -3.53
N GLU A 222 9.94 12.36 -4.75
CA GLU A 222 9.12 13.35 -5.45
C GLU A 222 8.40 12.64 -6.60
N GLN A 223 7.07 12.70 -6.61
CA GLN A 223 6.26 12.00 -7.59
C GLN A 223 5.59 13.00 -8.55
N GLU A 224 5.93 12.89 -9.83
CA GLU A 224 5.27 13.64 -10.90
C GLU A 224 4.20 12.77 -11.58
N TYR A 225 3.13 13.41 -12.04
CA TYR A 225 2.02 12.75 -12.73
C TYR A 225 1.31 13.69 -13.70
N PHE A 226 0.57 13.11 -14.64
CA PHE A 226 -0.34 13.83 -15.53
C PHE A 226 -1.79 13.47 -15.19
N LEU A 227 -2.68 14.46 -15.24
CA LEU A 227 -4.12 14.24 -15.16
C LEU A 227 -4.74 14.41 -16.55
N VAL A 228 -5.52 13.42 -16.96
CA VAL A 228 -6.32 13.46 -18.19
C VAL A 228 -7.75 13.15 -17.81
N ASP A 229 -8.69 13.96 -18.31
CA ASP A 229 -10.11 13.69 -18.11
C ASP A 229 -10.47 12.29 -18.64
N GLU A 230 -11.21 11.52 -17.85
CA GLU A 230 -11.54 10.13 -18.13
C GLU A 230 -12.17 9.91 -19.52
N ALA A 231 -13.09 10.80 -19.96
CA ALA A 231 -13.71 10.64 -21.27
C ALA A 231 -12.72 10.89 -22.41
N MET A 232 -11.78 11.82 -22.21
CA MET A 232 -10.70 12.10 -23.16
C MET A 232 -9.66 10.97 -23.17
N PHE A 233 -9.40 10.36 -22.02
CA PHE A 233 -8.54 9.18 -21.88
C PHE A 233 -9.13 8.01 -22.69
N TYR A 234 -10.40 7.65 -22.49
CA TYR A 234 -11.03 6.55 -23.25
C TYR A 234 -11.22 6.86 -24.73
N ALA A 235 -11.31 8.13 -25.12
CA ALA A 235 -11.30 8.53 -26.52
C ALA A 235 -9.93 8.34 -27.21
N ARG A 236 -8.88 7.96 -26.46
CA ARG A 236 -7.51 7.71 -26.93
C ARG A 236 -7.08 6.26 -26.63
N PRO A 237 -7.40 5.30 -27.53
CA PRO A 237 -7.04 3.89 -27.32
C PRO A 237 -5.56 3.66 -27.09
N ASP A 238 -4.69 4.46 -27.73
CA ASP A 238 -3.25 4.37 -27.53
C ASP A 238 -2.83 4.74 -26.10
N LEU A 239 -3.45 5.76 -25.51
CA LEU A 239 -3.22 6.15 -24.12
C LEU A 239 -3.75 5.08 -23.15
N VAL A 240 -4.94 4.53 -23.42
CA VAL A 240 -5.55 3.46 -22.62
C VAL A 240 -4.68 2.20 -22.58
N LEU A 241 -4.16 1.79 -23.74
CA LEU A 241 -3.44 0.52 -23.88
C LEU A 241 -1.96 0.63 -23.50
N THR A 242 -1.34 1.79 -23.71
CA THR A 242 0.11 1.93 -23.58
C THR A 242 0.56 2.90 -22.48
N GLY A 243 -0.37 3.57 -21.82
CA GLY A 243 -0.07 4.60 -20.81
C GLY A 243 0.58 5.87 -21.39
N ARG A 244 0.75 5.96 -22.71
CA ARG A 244 1.31 7.11 -23.42
C ARG A 244 0.63 7.32 -24.77
N THR A 245 0.78 8.52 -25.33
CA THR A 245 0.33 8.77 -26.70
C THR A 245 1.35 8.22 -27.70
N LEU A 246 0.90 7.46 -28.70
CA LEU A 246 1.77 6.89 -29.76
C LEU A 246 1.90 7.83 -30.96
N PHE A 247 0.87 8.64 -31.19
CA PHE A 247 0.82 9.62 -32.27
C PHE A 247 0.05 10.86 -31.83
N GLY A 248 0.35 11.98 -32.48
CA GLY A 248 -0.26 13.26 -32.19
C GLY A 248 0.64 14.40 -32.63
N HIS A 249 0.05 15.47 -33.15
CA HIS A 249 0.80 16.70 -33.35
C HIS A 249 1.20 17.28 -31.98
N ARG A 250 2.37 17.92 -31.91
CA ARG A 250 2.84 18.56 -30.67
C ARG A 250 1.84 19.64 -30.23
N PRO A 251 1.65 19.85 -28.91
CA PRO A 251 0.78 20.91 -28.44
C PRO A 251 1.33 22.27 -28.87
N ALA A 252 0.42 23.23 -29.14
CA ALA A 252 0.81 24.59 -29.52
C ALA A 252 1.57 25.33 -28.42
N LYS A 253 1.32 24.96 -27.15
CA LYS A 253 2.12 25.35 -25.98
C LYS A 253 2.78 24.09 -25.41
N GLY A 254 4.11 24.04 -25.47
CA GLY A 254 4.92 22.99 -24.81
C GLY A 254 5.34 23.42 -23.41
N GLN A 255 6.10 22.56 -22.71
CA GLN A 255 6.71 22.85 -21.40
C GLN A 255 7.92 23.81 -21.50
N GLN A 256 7.88 24.80 -22.38
CA GLN A 256 9.00 25.71 -22.67
C GLN A 256 8.85 27.07 -21.99
N LEU A 257 7.66 27.37 -21.48
CA LEU A 257 7.34 28.61 -20.79
C LEU A 257 7.16 28.32 -19.30
N ASP A 258 7.67 29.21 -18.46
CA ASP A 258 7.64 29.13 -16.99
C ASP A 258 6.22 29.30 -16.38
N ASP A 259 5.19 29.39 -17.22
CA ASP A 259 3.79 29.64 -16.86
C ASP A 259 3.07 28.39 -16.31
N HIS A 260 3.72 27.24 -16.26
CA HIS A 260 3.13 25.97 -15.80
C HIS A 260 3.55 25.54 -14.38
N TYR A 261 4.82 25.74 -13.98
CA TYR A 261 5.35 25.19 -12.72
C TYR A 261 4.89 25.98 -11.47
N PHE A 262 4.33 27.18 -11.66
CA PHE A 262 3.73 28.01 -10.61
C PHE A 262 2.40 28.67 -11.06
N GLY A 263 1.77 28.10 -12.09
CA GLY A 263 0.49 28.60 -12.60
C GLY A 263 -0.68 28.27 -11.67
N SER A 264 -1.83 28.90 -11.90
CA SER A 264 -3.06 28.55 -11.19
C SER A 264 -3.50 27.12 -11.51
N ILE A 265 -3.75 26.31 -10.49
CA ILE A 265 -4.23 24.93 -10.64
C ILE A 265 -5.73 24.96 -11.00
N PRO A 266 -6.17 24.24 -12.06
CA PRO A 266 -7.60 24.11 -12.37
C PRO A 266 -8.38 23.50 -11.20
N GLU A 267 -9.57 24.02 -10.91
CA GLU A 267 -10.38 23.63 -9.74
C GLU A 267 -10.59 22.11 -9.62
N ARG A 268 -10.92 21.42 -10.72
CA ARG A 268 -11.07 19.96 -10.74
C ARG A 268 -9.79 19.20 -10.34
N ALA A 269 -8.62 19.70 -10.75
CA ALA A 269 -7.34 19.09 -10.39
C ALA A 269 -7.03 19.37 -8.91
N PHE A 270 -7.37 20.56 -8.43
CA PHE A 270 -7.22 20.92 -7.02
C PHE A 270 -8.13 20.09 -6.10
N GLU A 271 -9.38 19.84 -6.47
CA GLU A 271 -10.29 18.96 -5.74
C GLU A 271 -9.76 17.52 -5.69
N PHE A 272 -9.24 17.01 -6.81
CA PHE A 272 -8.57 15.71 -6.84
C PHE A 272 -7.37 15.67 -5.89
N MET A 273 -6.50 16.69 -5.90
CA MET A 273 -5.34 16.77 -5.00
C MET A 273 -5.78 16.79 -3.53
N GLN A 274 -6.83 17.54 -3.18
CA GLN A 274 -7.37 17.55 -1.82
C GLN A 274 -7.99 16.23 -1.37
N ASP A 275 -8.64 15.47 -2.28
CA ASP A 275 -9.16 14.14 -1.96
C ASP A 275 -7.99 13.17 -1.76
N PHE A 276 -7.01 13.19 -2.67
CA PHE A 276 -5.81 12.35 -2.63
C PHE A 276 -4.93 12.62 -1.39
N GLU A 277 -4.81 13.87 -0.93
CA GLU A 277 -4.08 14.20 0.31
C GLU A 277 -4.77 13.72 1.59
N LYS A 278 -6.08 13.43 1.52
CA LYS A 278 -6.87 12.92 2.66
C LYS A 278 -6.89 11.40 2.75
N GLU A 279 -6.79 10.71 1.60
CA GLU A 279 -6.66 9.24 1.51
C GLU A 279 -5.35 8.76 2.15
#